data_AF-A0A7V4DC45-F1
#
_entry.id   AF-A0A7V4DC45-F1
#
_cell.length_a   1.000
_cell.length_b   1.000
_cell.length_c   1.000
_cell.angle_alpha   90.00
_cell.angle_beta   90.00
_cell.angle_gamma   90.00
#
_symmetry.space_group_name_H-M   'P 1'
#
loop_
_entity.id
_entity.type
_entity.pdbx_description
1 polymer ?
#
loop_
_entity_poly.entity_id
_entity_poly.type
_entity_poly.pdbx_seq_one_letter_code
_entity_poly.pdbx_strand_id
1 'polypeptide(L)'
;MKFKQKAFIVFLLFAEIGFSAPKYWIFFKDKGPFAIREYSPHALGISEKSLAIRKKARPENQWIDATDFPLYSQYLLQLKQMGVRICVQSRWLNAVSAEFPDHLKEKVQNLPFVRKIQPVGKWKIEKPFVGDLPLPKS
;
A
#
# COMPACT_ATOMS: atom_id res chain seq x y z
N MET A 1 -5.47 64.72 7.53
CA MET A 1 -5.37 64.25 6.12
C MET A 1 -5.67 62.76 6.11
N LYS A 2 -6.77 62.34 5.48
CA LYS A 2 -7.25 60.94 5.42
C LYS A 2 -6.53 60.22 4.28
N PHE A 3 -5.90 59.07 4.54
CA PHE A 3 -5.66 58.08 3.50
C PHE A 3 -6.39 56.79 3.88
N LYS A 4 -7.34 56.42 3.02
CA LYS A 4 -8.18 55.24 3.08
C LYS A 4 -7.51 54.15 2.24
N GLN A 5 -7.55 52.91 2.73
CA GLN A 5 -7.87 51.65 2.01
C GLN A 5 -7.78 50.56 3.09
N LYS A 6 -8.86 50.32 3.85
CA LYS A 6 -9.86 49.26 3.60
C LYS A 6 -9.22 47.92 3.21
N ALA A 7 -9.34 46.95 4.13
CA ALA A 7 -9.64 45.54 3.93
C ALA A 7 -9.01 44.87 2.69
N PHE A 8 -8.34 43.74 2.79
CA PHE A 8 -8.92 42.51 3.28
C PHE A 8 -7.80 41.49 3.12
N ILE A 9 -6.85 41.42 4.04
CA ILE A 9 -5.99 40.24 4.11
C ILE A 9 -6.90 39.16 4.69
N VAL A 10 -7.70 38.55 3.80
CA VAL A 10 -8.21 37.20 3.99
C VAL A 10 -6.96 36.35 4.02
N PHE A 11 -6.42 36.23 5.22
CA PHE A 11 -5.61 35.12 5.61
C PHE A 11 -6.56 33.92 5.52
N LEU A 12 -6.65 33.37 4.30
CA LEU A 12 -7.24 32.08 4.01
C LEU A 12 -6.42 31.09 4.83
N LEU A 13 -6.82 30.92 6.09
CA LEU A 13 -6.59 29.70 6.84
C LEU A 13 -7.21 28.62 5.96
N PHE A 14 -6.38 28.02 5.09
CA PHE A 14 -6.63 26.69 4.60
C PHE A 14 -6.62 25.83 5.86
N ALA A 15 -7.78 25.76 6.51
CA ALA A 15 -8.06 24.69 7.42
C ALA A 15 -7.93 23.45 6.56
N GLU A 16 -6.78 22.78 6.66
CA GLU A 16 -6.64 21.36 6.38
C GLU A 16 -7.66 20.70 7.30
N ILE A 17 -8.93 20.68 6.88
CA ILE A 17 -9.94 19.83 7.45
C ILE A 17 -9.33 18.45 7.25
N GLY A 18 -8.79 17.90 8.34
CA GLY A 18 -8.07 16.63 8.36
C GLY A 18 -9.03 15.50 8.03
N PHE A 19 -9.41 15.40 6.77
CA PHE A 19 -10.19 14.30 6.26
C PHE A 19 -9.21 13.17 6.02
N SER A 20 -9.20 12.20 6.93
CA SER A 20 -8.43 10.98 6.73
C SER A 20 -8.96 10.28 5.48
N ALA A 21 -8.16 10.33 4.41
CA ALA A 21 -8.52 9.66 3.17
C ALA A 21 -8.72 8.15 3.44
N PRO A 22 -9.77 7.55 2.85
CA PRO A 22 -10.02 6.14 3.03
C PRO A 22 -8.85 5.31 2.49
N LYS A 23 -8.65 4.14 3.11
CA LYS A 23 -7.54 3.25 2.82
C LYS A 23 -8.03 2.03 2.04
N TYR A 24 -7.34 1.73 0.96
CA TYR A 24 -7.66 0.63 0.06
C TYR A 24 -6.46 -0.26 -0.18
N TRP A 25 -6.70 -1.55 -0.34
CA TRP A 25 -5.84 -2.47 -1.07
C TRP A 25 -6.07 -2.31 -2.58
N ILE A 26 -5.01 -2.07 -3.33
CA ILE A 26 -4.98 -2.11 -4.79
C ILE A 26 -4.20 -3.37 -5.18
N PHE A 27 -4.88 -4.35 -5.78
CA PHE A 27 -4.27 -5.59 -6.24
C PHE A 27 -3.92 -5.48 -7.71
N PHE A 28 -2.74 -5.96 -8.10
CA PHE A 28 -2.28 -5.95 -9.49
C PHE A 28 -2.56 -7.27 -10.19
N LYS A 29 -2.70 -7.22 -11.52
CA LYS A 29 -2.92 -8.40 -12.39
C LYS A 29 -1.66 -9.24 -12.53
N ASP A 30 -0.53 -8.57 -12.63
CA ASP A 30 0.80 -9.14 -12.84
C ASP A 30 1.83 -8.29 -12.08
N LYS A 31 3.11 -8.58 -12.26
CA LYS A 31 4.20 -7.77 -11.71
C LYS A 31 4.98 -7.03 -12.80
N GLY A 32 4.32 -6.63 -13.87
CA GLY A 32 4.93 -5.94 -15.01
C GLY A 32 5.50 -6.89 -16.06
N PRO A 33 6.08 -6.33 -17.14
CA PRO A 33 6.75 -7.07 -18.19
C PRO A 33 8.10 -7.57 -17.69
N PHE A 34 8.12 -8.53 -16.77
CA PHE A 34 9.38 -9.11 -16.30
C PHE A 34 9.92 -10.09 -17.34
N ALA A 35 11.06 -9.74 -17.92
CA ALA A 35 11.99 -10.75 -18.37
C ALA A 35 12.64 -11.34 -17.11
N ILE A 36 12.34 -12.61 -16.82
CA ILE A 36 12.90 -13.40 -15.68
C ILE A 36 14.46 -13.31 -15.60
N ARG A 37 15.11 -12.85 -16.68
CA ARG A 37 16.56 -12.80 -16.88
C ARG A 37 17.31 -11.72 -16.10
N GLU A 38 16.65 -10.69 -15.57
CA GLU A 38 17.37 -9.56 -14.96
C GLU A 38 17.71 -9.73 -13.48
N TYR A 39 17.12 -10.69 -12.77
CA TYR A 39 17.31 -10.83 -11.33
C TYR A 39 18.14 -12.05 -10.96
N SER A 40 19.25 -11.83 -10.23
CA SER A 40 19.93 -12.91 -9.53
C SER A 40 19.12 -13.31 -8.27
N PRO A 41 19.20 -14.57 -7.80
CA PRO A 41 18.55 -14.98 -6.54
C PRO A 41 18.92 -14.06 -5.37
N HIS A 42 20.18 -13.62 -5.32
CA HIS A 42 20.68 -12.72 -4.30
C HIS A 42 19.99 -11.35 -4.35
N ALA A 43 19.81 -10.77 -5.55
CA ALA A 43 19.09 -9.50 -5.72
C ALA A 43 17.62 -9.57 -5.28
N LEU A 44 17.02 -10.77 -5.26
CA LEU A 44 15.65 -11.00 -4.77
C LEU A 44 15.57 -11.20 -3.24
N GLY A 45 16.72 -11.20 -2.56
CA GLY A 45 16.86 -11.50 -1.13
C GLY A 45 16.84 -13.00 -0.82
N ILE A 46 17.04 -13.87 -1.81
CA ILE A 46 17.10 -15.31 -1.61
C ILE A 46 18.52 -15.69 -1.20
N SER A 47 18.69 -16.13 0.04
CA SER A 47 19.98 -16.62 0.53
C SER A 47 20.42 -17.88 -0.21
N GLU A 48 21.73 -18.14 -0.27
CA GLU A 48 22.26 -19.38 -0.87
C GLU A 48 21.70 -20.63 -0.21
N LYS A 49 21.53 -20.60 1.13
CA LYS A 49 20.92 -21.67 1.90
C LYS A 49 19.47 -21.92 1.45
N SER A 50 18.67 -20.86 1.32
CA SER A 50 17.28 -20.95 0.86
C SER A 50 17.21 -21.49 -0.58
N LEU A 51 18.10 -21.03 -1.45
CA LEU A 51 18.20 -21.52 -2.82
C LEU A 51 18.52 -23.02 -2.85
N ALA A 52 19.52 -23.47 -2.10
CA ALA A 52 19.90 -24.89 -2.03
C ALA A 52 18.75 -25.80 -1.56
N ILE A 53 17.94 -25.34 -0.59
CA ILE A 53 16.74 -26.07 -0.15
C ILE A 53 15.72 -26.18 -1.29
N ARG A 54 15.47 -25.07 -2.01
CA ARG A 54 14.55 -25.07 -3.16
C ARG A 54 15.05 -25.98 -4.28
N LYS A 55 16.36 -26.02 -4.56
CA LYS A 55 16.96 -26.91 -5.57
C LYS A 55 16.71 -28.40 -5.31
N LYS A 56 16.65 -28.79 -4.04
CA LYS A 56 16.37 -30.18 -3.63
C LYS A 56 14.89 -30.54 -3.72
N ALA A 57 14.00 -29.57 -3.53
CA ALA A 57 12.56 -29.80 -3.40
C ALA A 57 11.76 -29.48 -4.67
N ARG A 58 12.34 -28.76 -5.64
CA ARG A 58 11.63 -28.22 -6.80
C ARG A 58 12.44 -28.39 -8.10
N PRO A 59 11.77 -28.56 -9.26
CA PRO A 59 12.44 -28.53 -10.56
C PRO A 59 13.08 -27.15 -10.83
N GLU A 60 14.06 -27.12 -11.74
CA GLU A 60 14.88 -25.93 -12.03
C GLU A 60 14.08 -24.68 -12.38
N ASN A 61 12.98 -24.84 -13.12
CA ASN A 61 12.08 -23.76 -13.49
C ASN A 61 11.24 -23.19 -12.33
N GLN A 62 11.38 -23.71 -11.10
CA GLN A 62 10.62 -23.30 -9.91
C GLN A 62 11.52 -22.90 -8.73
N TRP A 63 12.82 -22.73 -8.96
CA TRP A 63 13.74 -22.25 -7.92
C TRP A 63 13.48 -20.81 -7.52
N ILE A 64 13.04 -20.00 -8.50
CA ILE A 64 12.53 -18.64 -8.31
C ILE A 64 11.12 -18.61 -8.91
N ASP A 65 10.18 -18.07 -8.17
CA ASP A 65 8.79 -17.94 -8.61
C ASP A 65 8.33 -16.48 -8.63
N ALA A 66 7.13 -16.25 -9.19
CA ALA A 66 6.56 -14.91 -9.32
C ALA A 66 6.50 -14.14 -7.99
N THR A 67 6.34 -14.84 -6.86
CA THR A 67 6.21 -14.20 -5.53
C THR A 67 7.53 -13.63 -5.01
N ASP A 68 8.66 -14.18 -5.48
CA ASP A 68 9.98 -13.66 -5.17
C ASP A 68 10.24 -12.30 -5.83
N PHE A 69 9.50 -11.91 -6.87
CA PHE A 69 9.75 -10.63 -7.53
C PHE A 69 9.15 -9.44 -6.75
N PRO A 70 9.85 -8.28 -6.73
CA PRO A 70 9.28 -7.04 -6.21
C PRO A 70 8.04 -6.61 -7.03
N LEU A 71 7.29 -5.65 -6.50
CA LEU A 71 6.24 -5.00 -7.28
C LEU A 71 6.87 -4.14 -8.39
N TYR A 72 6.20 -4.05 -9.53
CA TYR A 72 6.72 -3.26 -10.63
C TYR A 72 6.73 -1.76 -10.30
N SER A 73 7.90 -1.15 -10.37
CA SER A 73 8.11 0.25 -9.97
C SER A 73 7.28 1.23 -10.79
N GLN A 74 7.04 0.96 -12.07
CA GLN A 74 6.23 1.83 -12.94
C GLN A 74 4.77 1.88 -12.51
N TYR A 75 4.20 0.77 -12.03
CA TYR A 75 2.84 0.76 -11.47
C TYR A 75 2.76 1.67 -10.24
N LEU A 76 3.76 1.60 -9.35
CA LEU A 76 3.83 2.45 -8.17
C LEU A 76 4.00 3.93 -8.53
N LEU A 77 4.78 4.24 -9.56
CA LEU A 77 5.00 5.60 -10.04
C LEU A 77 3.71 6.20 -10.60
N GLN A 78 2.99 5.46 -11.46
CA GLN A 78 1.72 5.91 -12.02
C GLN A 78 0.68 6.18 -10.94
N LEU A 79 0.57 5.29 -9.93
CA LEU A 79 -0.30 5.53 -8.78
C LEU A 79 0.06 6.84 -8.05
N LYS A 80 1.35 7.05 -7.74
CA LYS A 80 1.81 8.28 -7.08
C LYS A 80 1.50 9.53 -7.90
N GLN A 81 1.68 9.49 -9.22
CA GLN A 81 1.36 10.60 -10.13
C GLN A 81 -0.13 10.95 -10.15
N MET A 82 -1.01 9.98 -9.88
CA MET A 82 -2.45 10.20 -9.71
C MET A 82 -2.84 10.75 -8.33
N GLY A 83 -1.88 11.05 -7.46
CA GLY A 83 -2.13 11.50 -6.09
C GLY A 83 -2.45 10.36 -5.11
N VAL A 84 -2.18 9.11 -5.48
CA VAL A 84 -2.37 7.96 -4.59
C VAL A 84 -1.19 7.87 -3.62
N ARG A 85 -1.47 7.97 -2.31
CA ARG A 85 -0.44 7.82 -1.27
C ARG A 85 -0.27 6.35 -0.90
N ILE A 86 0.83 5.75 -1.32
CA ILE A 86 1.15 4.34 -0.99
C ILE A 86 1.58 4.24 0.49
N CYS A 87 0.91 3.38 1.25
CA CYS A 87 1.20 3.12 2.67
C CYS A 87 2.07 1.87 2.86
N VAL A 88 1.69 0.75 2.26
CA VAL A 88 2.39 -0.54 2.40
C VAL A 88 2.45 -1.25 1.06
N GLN A 89 3.55 -1.94 0.79
CA GLN A 89 3.74 -2.79 -0.38
C GLN A 89 3.78 -4.26 0.05
N SER A 90 2.96 -5.12 -0.55
CA SER A 90 2.93 -6.56 -0.29
C SER A 90 3.32 -7.34 -1.53
N ARG A 91 4.52 -7.93 -1.51
CA ARG A 91 5.02 -8.80 -2.59
C ARG A 91 4.14 -10.04 -2.78
N TRP A 92 3.74 -10.66 -1.67
CA TRP A 92 2.93 -11.87 -1.62
C TRP A 92 1.51 -11.67 -2.15
N LEU A 93 0.84 -10.58 -1.76
CA LEU A 93 -0.50 -10.28 -2.25
C LEU A 93 -0.50 -9.70 -3.68
N ASN A 94 0.67 -9.38 -4.21
CA ASN A 94 0.84 -8.56 -5.41
C ASN A 94 -0.01 -7.27 -5.33
N ALA A 95 0.13 -6.54 -4.23
CA ALA A 95 -0.76 -5.43 -3.91
C ALA A 95 -0.06 -4.32 -3.11
N VAL A 96 -0.66 -3.14 -3.13
CA VAL A 96 -0.32 -2.05 -2.21
C VAL A 96 -1.53 -1.65 -1.38
N SER A 97 -1.31 -1.27 -0.12
CA SER A 97 -2.30 -0.46 0.59
C SER A 97 -1.99 1.00 0.33
N ALA A 98 -3.03 1.78 0.07
CA ALA A 98 -2.90 3.19 -0.27
C ALA A 98 -4.09 4.00 0.24
N GLU A 99 -3.83 5.27 0.50
CA GLU A 99 -4.81 6.27 0.88
C GLU A 99 -5.05 7.21 -0.31
N PHE A 100 -6.32 7.35 -0.69
CA PHE A 100 -6.77 8.28 -1.73
C PHE A 100 -8.29 8.50 -1.64
N PRO A 101 -8.82 9.64 -2.12
CA PRO A 101 -10.25 9.91 -2.10
C PRO A 101 -11.08 8.96 -2.98
N ASP A 102 -12.34 8.72 -2.59
CA ASP A 102 -13.27 7.82 -3.29
C ASP A 102 -13.46 8.18 -4.77
N HIS A 103 -13.43 9.47 -5.11
CA HIS A 103 -13.60 9.92 -6.49
C HIS A 103 -12.46 9.50 -7.43
N LEU A 104 -11.28 9.11 -6.89
CA LEU A 104 -10.18 8.55 -7.68
C LEU A 104 -10.29 7.04 -7.86
N LYS A 105 -11.15 6.36 -7.10
CA LYS A 105 -11.23 4.89 -7.07
C LYS A 105 -11.52 4.28 -8.43
N GLU A 106 -12.48 4.84 -9.17
CA GLU A 106 -12.84 4.33 -10.50
C GLU A 106 -11.67 4.52 -11.49
N LYS A 107 -11.02 5.70 -11.47
CA LYS A 107 -9.85 5.97 -12.32
C LYS A 107 -8.71 4.99 -12.04
N VAL A 108 -8.43 4.70 -10.76
CA VAL A 108 -7.40 3.73 -10.36
C VAL A 108 -7.82 2.31 -10.76
N GLN A 109 -9.09 1.94 -10.60
CA GLN A 109 -9.60 0.62 -10.95
C GLN A 109 -9.53 0.34 -12.46
N ASN A 110 -9.64 1.38 -13.29
CA ASN A 110 -9.56 1.30 -14.75
C ASN A 110 -8.12 1.23 -15.30
N LEU A 111 -7.10 1.36 -14.45
CA LEU A 111 -5.72 1.18 -14.88
C LEU A 111 -5.52 -0.26 -15.39
N PRO A 112 -4.80 -0.45 -16.52
CA PRO A 112 -4.75 -1.74 -17.22
C PRO A 112 -4.15 -2.86 -16.37
N PHE A 113 -3.28 -2.51 -15.40
CA PHE A 113 -2.61 -3.45 -14.50
C PHE A 113 -3.32 -3.65 -13.16
N VAL A 114 -4.39 -2.91 -12.86
CA VAL A 114 -5.14 -3.06 -11.62
C VAL A 114 -6.18 -4.16 -11.78
N ARG A 115 -6.09 -5.18 -10.92
CA ARG A 115 -7.03 -6.31 -10.88
C ARG A 115 -8.28 -5.96 -10.10
N LYS A 116 -8.13 -5.42 -8.89
CA LYS A 116 -9.24 -5.05 -8.01
C LYS A 116 -8.80 -4.06 -6.93
N ILE A 117 -9.74 -3.28 -6.44
CA ILE A 117 -9.58 -2.41 -5.27
C ILE A 117 -10.53 -2.86 -4.16
N GLN A 118 -10.03 -3.01 -2.94
CA GLN A 118 -10.80 -3.42 -1.76
C GLN A 118 -10.51 -2.50 -0.58
N PRO A 119 -11.49 -2.10 0.24
CA PRO A 119 -11.20 -1.35 1.47
C PRO A 119 -10.31 -2.15 2.42
N VAL A 120 -9.40 -1.48 3.12
CA VAL A 120 -8.64 -2.10 4.21
C VAL A 120 -9.57 -2.30 5.40
N GLY A 121 -9.59 -3.53 5.92
CA GLY A 121 -10.41 -3.89 7.08
C GLY A 121 -10.07 -3.02 8.29
N LYS A 122 -11.10 -2.51 8.96
CA LYS A 122 -10.97 -1.77 10.21
C LYS A 122 -11.39 -2.71 11.35
N TRP A 123 -10.49 -2.91 12.31
CA TRP A 123 -10.82 -3.63 13.54
C TRP A 123 -11.18 -2.62 14.61
N LYS A 124 -12.36 -2.79 15.23
CA LYS A 124 -12.78 -2.01 16.39
C LYS A 124 -12.53 -2.87 17.61
N ILE A 125 -11.54 -2.50 18.41
CA ILE A 125 -11.35 -3.10 19.73
C ILE A 125 -12.48 -2.53 20.60
N GLU A 126 -13.45 -3.36 20.96
CA GLU A 126 -14.37 -3.01 22.02
C GLU A 126 -13.56 -2.90 23.32
N LYS A 127 -13.82 -1.85 24.11
CA LYS A 127 -13.11 -1.70 25.39
C LYS A 127 -13.27 -3.01 26.16
N PRO A 128 -12.19 -3.56 26.74
CA PRO A 128 -12.34 -4.76 27.57
C PRO A 128 -13.42 -4.46 28.60
N PHE A 129 -14.39 -5.37 28.72
CA PHE A 129 -15.37 -5.31 29.78
C PHE A 129 -14.61 -5.47 31.09
N VAL A 130 -14.29 -4.34 31.72
CA VAL A 130 -13.87 -4.31 33.12
C VAL A 130 -15.15 -4.40 33.93
N GLY A 131 -15.79 -5.57 33.91
CA GLY A 131 -16.70 -5.93 34.98
C GLY A 131 -15.88 -6.07 36.26
N ASP A 132 -16.47 -5.74 37.41
CA ASP A 132 -15.86 -5.76 38.73
C ASP A 132 -15.17 -7.10 39.02
N LEU A 133 -13.94 -7.26 38.55
CA LEU A 133 -13.10 -8.38 38.91
C LEU A 133 -12.76 -8.15 40.38
N PRO A 134 -13.22 -9.01 41.31
CA PRO A 134 -12.83 -8.86 42.70
C PRO A 134 -11.30 -8.91 42.75
N LEU A 135 -10.71 -7.89 43.36
CA LEU A 135 -9.27 -7.82 43.54
C LEU A 135 -8.81 -9.11 44.23
N PRO A 136 -7.69 -9.72 43.79
CA PRO A 136 -7.16 -10.90 44.46
C PRO A 136 -6.92 -10.54 45.92
N LYS A 137 -7.51 -11.33 46.82
CA LYS A 137 -7.31 -11.16 48.26
C LYS A 137 -5.82 -11.40 48.55
N SER A 138 -5.18 -10.38 49.11
CA SER A 138 -3.81 -10.40 49.62
C SER A 138 -3.64 -11.37 50.77
#